data_AF-A0A7J2HQ42-F1
#
_entry.id   AF-A0A7J2HQ42-F1
#
_cell.length_a   1.000
_cell.length_b   1.000
_cell.length_c   1.000
_cell.angle_alpha   90.00
_cell.angle_beta   90.00
_cell.angle_gamma   90.00
#
_symmetry.space_group_name_H-M   'P 1'
#
loop_
_entity.id
_entity.type
_entity.pdbx_description
1 polymer ?
#
loop_
_entity_poly.entity_id
_entity_poly.type
_entity_poly.pdbx_seq_one_letter_code
_entity_poly.pdbx_strand_id
1 'polypeptide(L)'
;DEVLKYRKRILVIDHHKADRGFEEFLWGKIILNEPAACIIIYRISEELGIELSRISRYLVLAGAIADSRRFKISSANLFRIAYEIISRGGIDYQKVLNALHVDKGLSEKIAMIKAYQRCKFYKVADLLIVATYVSTSQADVANMLINSGADLAIVFSREKNEKTRIILRSSEKFYEATGLDMGGKLIPMLLRVFEGEGGGHTYAGGLIIPMEIENIEHLFLTFILTNLSRMLS
;
A
#
# COMPACT_ATOMS: atom_id res chain seq x y z
N ASP A 1 17.52 -2.30 -21.32
CA ASP A 1 18.63 -2.80 -22.17
C ASP A 1 19.47 -3.91 -21.54
N GLU A 2 19.93 -3.80 -20.29
CA GLU A 2 20.74 -4.86 -19.67
C GLU A 2 20.03 -6.22 -19.46
N VAL A 3 18.70 -6.25 -19.37
CA VAL A 3 17.94 -7.49 -19.13
C VAL A 3 17.76 -8.31 -20.41
N LEU A 4 17.78 -7.68 -21.59
CA LEU A 4 17.58 -8.34 -22.88
C LEU A 4 18.70 -9.34 -23.22
N LYS A 5 19.89 -9.19 -22.62
CA LYS A 5 21.01 -10.15 -22.77
C LYS A 5 20.68 -11.54 -22.22
N TYR A 6 19.68 -11.64 -21.34
CA TYR A 6 19.19 -12.90 -20.77
C TYR A 6 17.92 -13.42 -21.43
N ARG A 7 17.57 -12.95 -22.63
CA ARG A 7 16.37 -13.40 -23.36
C ARG A 7 16.28 -14.93 -23.39
N LYS A 8 15.09 -15.46 -23.06
CA LYS A 8 14.81 -16.90 -22.91
C LYS A 8 15.64 -17.62 -21.83
N ARG A 9 16.20 -16.89 -20.86
CA ARG A 9 16.86 -17.42 -19.65
C ARG A 9 16.29 -16.82 -18.35
N ILE A 10 15.10 -16.22 -18.44
CA ILE A 10 14.43 -15.57 -17.31
C ILE A 10 13.19 -16.38 -16.93
N LEU A 11 13.14 -16.88 -15.70
CA LEU A 11 11.94 -17.44 -15.10
C LEU A 11 11.31 -16.41 -14.18
N VAL A 12 10.03 -16.13 -14.37
CA VAL A 12 9.26 -15.26 -13.45
C VAL A 12 8.42 -16.11 -12.52
N ILE A 13 8.50 -15.84 -11.22
CA ILE A 13 7.63 -16.42 -10.19
C ILE A 13 7.00 -15.26 -9.43
N ASP A 14 5.69 -15.10 -9.54
CA ASP A 14 5.00 -13.95 -8.95
C ASP A 14 3.54 -14.29 -8.61
N HIS A 15 2.90 -13.44 -7.82
CA HIS A 15 1.51 -13.55 -7.41
C HIS A 15 0.60 -12.43 -7.96
N HIS A 16 1.18 -11.41 -8.58
CA HIS A 16 0.42 -10.36 -9.25
C HIS A 16 -0.19 -10.83 -10.56
N LYS A 17 -1.29 -10.21 -10.99
CA LYS A 17 -1.79 -10.39 -12.36
C LYS A 17 -0.70 -9.90 -13.32
N ALA A 18 -0.26 -10.75 -14.23
CA ALA A 18 0.80 -10.41 -15.16
C ALA A 18 0.41 -9.21 -16.03
N ASP A 19 1.25 -8.17 -16.04
CA ASP A 19 1.18 -7.11 -17.04
C ASP A 19 1.57 -7.68 -18.40
N ARG A 20 0.77 -7.34 -19.42
CA ARG A 20 1.03 -7.76 -20.80
C ARG A 20 2.24 -6.99 -21.32
N GLY A 21 3.23 -7.68 -21.92
CA GLY A 21 4.26 -7.00 -22.70
C GLY A 21 5.66 -7.62 -22.74
N PHE A 22 5.99 -8.57 -21.86
CA PHE A 22 7.36 -9.13 -21.80
C PHE A 22 7.46 -10.65 -21.94
N GLU A 23 6.34 -11.32 -22.23
CA GLU A 23 6.23 -12.78 -22.19
C GLU A 23 7.11 -13.47 -23.23
N GLU A 24 7.31 -12.84 -24.39
CA GLU A 24 8.17 -13.33 -25.47
C GLU A 24 9.67 -13.35 -25.12
N PHE A 25 10.07 -12.71 -24.01
CA PHE A 25 11.45 -12.67 -23.53
C PHE A 25 11.73 -13.70 -22.43
N LEU A 26 10.71 -14.37 -21.90
CA LEU A 26 10.83 -15.28 -20.75
C LEU A 26 11.15 -16.71 -21.20
N TRP A 27 11.89 -17.43 -20.35
CA TRP A 27 12.01 -18.89 -20.42
C TRP A 27 10.73 -19.56 -19.93
N GLY A 28 10.12 -19.02 -18.88
CA GLY A 28 8.87 -19.50 -18.32
C GLY A 28 8.29 -18.52 -17.30
N LYS A 29 7.04 -18.77 -16.90
CA LYS A 29 6.37 -18.02 -15.84
C LYS A 29 5.52 -18.93 -14.96
N ILE A 30 5.57 -18.71 -13.66
CA ILE A 30 4.68 -19.30 -12.67
C ILE A 30 3.98 -18.15 -11.95
N ILE A 31 2.71 -17.95 -12.29
CA ILE A 31 1.88 -16.91 -11.69
C ILE A 31 0.71 -17.58 -10.99
N LEU A 32 0.67 -17.53 -9.66
CA LEU A 32 -0.40 -18.14 -8.87
C LEU A 32 -1.10 -17.07 -8.04
N ASN A 33 -2.42 -17.20 -7.90
CA ASN A 33 -3.20 -16.33 -7.03
C ASN A 33 -2.99 -16.71 -5.55
N GLU A 34 -1.85 -16.29 -5.00
CA GLU A 34 -1.49 -16.44 -3.59
C GLU A 34 -1.28 -15.08 -2.93
N PRO A 35 -1.43 -14.96 -1.61
CA PRO A 35 -1.21 -13.69 -0.91
C PRO A 35 0.22 -13.15 -0.98
N ALA A 36 1.22 -14.00 -1.27
CA ALA A 36 2.63 -13.63 -1.34
C ALA A 36 3.42 -14.55 -2.28
N ALA A 37 4.44 -14.03 -2.97
CA ALA A 37 5.29 -14.83 -3.84
C ALA A 37 6.08 -15.92 -3.08
N CYS A 38 6.46 -15.66 -1.83
CA CYS A 38 7.18 -16.64 -1.00
C CYS A 38 6.35 -17.91 -0.70
N ILE A 39 5.01 -17.83 -0.74
CA ILE A 39 4.12 -18.98 -0.64
C ILE A 39 4.25 -19.88 -1.87
N ILE A 40 4.37 -19.28 -3.06
CA ILE A 40 4.61 -20.01 -4.31
C ILE A 40 5.97 -20.72 -4.26
N ILE A 41 7.01 -20.03 -3.77
CA ILE A 41 8.35 -20.60 -3.60
C ILE A 41 8.33 -21.80 -2.64
N TYR A 42 7.62 -21.71 -1.51
CA TYR A 42 7.50 -22.84 -0.58
C TYR A 42 6.83 -24.05 -1.26
N ARG A 43 5.73 -23.82 -1.99
CA ARG A 43 5.04 -24.90 -2.72
C ARG A 43 5.93 -25.55 -3.77
N ILE A 44 6.69 -24.76 -4.53
CA ILE A 44 7.67 -25.30 -5.48
C ILE A 44 8.73 -26.13 -4.77
N SER A 45 9.21 -25.71 -3.60
CA SER A 45 10.17 -26.49 -2.83
C SER A 45 9.60 -27.84 -2.38
N GLU A 46 8.32 -27.88 -1.95
CA GLU A 46 7.64 -29.14 -1.61
C GLU A 46 7.52 -30.05 -2.84
N GLU A 47 7.11 -29.51 -3.99
CA GLU A 47 6.92 -30.27 -5.23
C GLU A 47 8.23 -30.84 -5.79
N LEU A 48 9.34 -30.13 -5.57
CA LEU A 48 10.69 -30.59 -5.94
C LEU A 48 11.34 -31.48 -4.88
N GLY A 49 10.70 -31.71 -3.73
CA GLY A 49 11.27 -32.46 -2.61
C GLY A 49 12.48 -31.77 -1.97
N ILE A 50 12.59 -30.44 -2.10
CA ILE A 50 13.69 -29.65 -1.55
C ILE A 50 13.34 -29.24 -0.11
N GLU A 51 14.15 -29.68 0.85
CA GLU A 51 14.00 -29.25 2.22
C GLU A 51 14.56 -27.83 2.43
N LEU A 52 13.68 -26.89 2.80
CA LEU A 52 14.09 -25.53 3.12
C LEU A 52 14.87 -25.47 4.44
N SER A 53 15.95 -24.69 4.45
CA SER A 53 16.70 -24.39 5.68
C SER A 53 15.83 -23.67 6.71
N ARG A 54 16.24 -23.69 7.98
CA ARG A 54 15.56 -22.93 9.04
C ARG A 54 15.44 -21.44 8.72
N ILE A 55 16.48 -20.84 8.13
CA ILE A 55 16.49 -19.43 7.72
C ILE A 55 15.50 -19.22 6.57
N SER A 56 15.47 -20.11 5.58
CA SER A 56 14.54 -20.02 4.45
C SER A 56 13.08 -20.11 4.92
N ARG A 57 12.76 -21.03 5.85
CA ARG A 57 11.43 -21.11 6.47
C ARG A 57 11.06 -19.85 7.24
N TYR A 58 12.01 -19.29 8.00
CA TYR A 58 11.82 -18.01 8.69
C TYR A 58 11.50 -16.87 7.71
N LEU A 59 12.24 -16.77 6.61
CA LEU A 59 12.03 -15.74 5.59
C LEU A 59 10.72 -15.93 4.82
N VAL A 60 10.32 -17.17 4.53
CA VAL A 60 9.01 -17.47 3.95
C VAL A 60 7.90 -16.99 4.87
N LEU A 61 7.96 -17.32 6.16
CA LEU A 61 6.96 -16.86 7.13
C LEU A 61 6.96 -15.33 7.26
N ALA A 62 8.14 -14.70 7.27
CA ALA A 62 8.26 -13.24 7.34
C ALA A 62 7.63 -12.53 6.13
N GLY A 63 7.97 -12.96 4.92
CA GLY A 63 7.38 -12.43 3.68
C GLY A 63 5.88 -12.68 3.60
N ALA A 64 5.44 -13.87 4.02
CA ALA A 64 4.04 -14.23 4.07
C ALA A 64 3.25 -13.30 4.99
N ILE A 65 3.76 -13.00 6.19
CA ILE A 65 3.12 -12.06 7.14
C ILE A 65 3.07 -10.63 6.57
N ALA A 66 4.15 -10.18 5.93
CA ALA A 66 4.26 -8.82 5.40
C ALA A 66 3.24 -8.58 4.27
N ASP A 67 3.25 -9.43 3.23
CA ASP A 67 2.42 -9.24 2.04
C ASP A 67 0.94 -9.52 2.31
N SER A 68 0.64 -10.47 3.21
CA SER A 68 -0.74 -10.78 3.63
C SER A 68 -1.36 -9.74 4.56
N ARG A 69 -0.63 -8.68 4.94
CA ARG A 69 -1.03 -7.71 5.98
C ARG A 69 -1.42 -8.42 7.28
N ARG A 70 -0.54 -9.30 7.76
CA ARG A 70 -0.78 -10.18 8.91
C ARG A 70 -2.03 -11.05 8.74
N PHE A 71 -2.09 -11.80 7.63
CA PHE A 71 -3.16 -12.73 7.27
C PHE A 71 -4.53 -12.09 6.98
N LYS A 72 -4.64 -10.76 6.92
CA LYS A 72 -5.88 -10.09 6.50
C LYS A 72 -6.25 -10.44 5.05
N ILE A 73 -5.25 -10.53 4.17
CA ILE A 73 -5.38 -11.09 2.82
C ILE A 73 -4.80 -12.50 2.89
N SER A 74 -5.63 -13.54 2.76
CA SER A 74 -5.19 -14.91 3.03
C SER A 74 -5.72 -15.95 2.05
N SER A 75 -5.06 -17.11 2.06
CA SER A 75 -5.46 -18.32 1.33
C SER A 75 -5.34 -19.53 2.26
N ALA A 76 -6.00 -20.64 1.92
CA ALA A 76 -5.84 -21.89 2.66
C ALA A 76 -4.37 -22.37 2.70
N ASN A 77 -3.65 -22.18 1.59
CA ASN A 77 -2.24 -22.51 1.49
C ASN A 77 -1.37 -21.68 2.43
N LEU A 78 -1.64 -20.38 2.55
CA LEU A 78 -0.94 -19.52 3.51
C LEU A 78 -1.03 -20.06 4.94
N PHE A 79 -2.23 -20.45 5.39
CA PHE A 79 -2.41 -21.02 6.73
C PHE A 79 -1.74 -22.38 6.91
N ARG A 80 -1.86 -23.28 5.92
CA ARG A 80 -1.18 -24.59 5.95
C ARG A 80 0.34 -24.43 6.07
N ILE A 81 0.93 -23.59 5.22
CA ILE A 81 2.38 -23.37 5.18
C ILE A 81 2.85 -22.69 6.46
N ALA A 82 2.11 -21.70 6.97
CA ALA A 82 2.43 -21.08 8.25
C ALA A 82 2.41 -22.12 9.40
N TYR A 83 1.40 -23.00 9.44
CA TYR A 83 1.33 -24.08 10.42
C TYR A 83 2.53 -25.02 10.31
N GLU A 84 2.90 -25.46 9.11
CA GLU A 84 4.06 -26.34 8.91
C GLU A 84 5.37 -25.69 9.34
N ILE A 85 5.59 -24.44 8.95
CA ILE A 85 6.81 -23.69 9.32
C ILE A 85 6.90 -23.52 10.85
N ILE A 86 5.80 -23.21 11.51
CA ILE A 86 5.78 -22.99 12.97
C ILE A 86 5.89 -24.32 13.70
N SER A 87 5.00 -25.27 13.41
CA SER A 87 4.87 -26.52 14.15
C SER A 87 5.96 -27.53 13.83
N ARG A 88 6.32 -27.69 12.56
CA ARG A 88 7.33 -28.68 12.12
C ARG A 88 8.70 -28.05 11.90
N GLY A 89 8.72 -26.82 11.39
CA GLY A 89 9.96 -26.06 11.17
C GLY A 89 10.56 -25.44 12.44
N GLY A 90 9.82 -25.43 13.56
CA GLY A 90 10.29 -24.87 14.83
C GLY A 90 10.57 -23.36 14.77
N ILE A 91 9.85 -22.65 13.90
CA ILE A 91 9.96 -21.20 13.77
C ILE A 91 8.98 -20.52 14.73
N ASP A 92 9.52 -19.69 15.59
CA ASP A 92 8.74 -18.88 16.53
C ASP A 92 8.09 -17.70 15.81
N TYR A 93 6.76 -17.74 15.72
CA TYR A 93 5.96 -16.70 15.09
C TYR A 93 6.14 -15.32 15.73
N GLN A 94 6.25 -15.24 17.07
CA GLN A 94 6.42 -13.97 17.78
C GLN A 94 7.78 -13.36 17.45
N LYS A 95 8.84 -14.17 17.33
CA LYS A 95 10.16 -13.68 16.89
C LYS A 95 10.14 -13.17 15.47
N VAL A 96 9.39 -13.80 14.57
CA VAL A 96 9.23 -13.32 13.18
C VAL A 96 8.49 -11.99 13.17
N LEU A 97 7.38 -11.89 13.91
CA LEU A 97 6.62 -10.65 14.06
C LEU A 97 7.47 -9.50 14.62
N ASN A 98 8.25 -9.77 15.66
CA ASN A 98 9.11 -8.77 16.28
C ASN A 98 10.22 -8.30 15.33
N ALA A 99 10.78 -9.19 14.51
CA ALA A 99 11.77 -8.81 13.51
C ALA A 99 11.18 -7.98 12.35
N LEU A 100 9.90 -8.18 12.03
CA LEU A 100 9.17 -7.33 11.08
C LEU A 100 8.74 -5.99 11.71
N HIS A 101 8.77 -5.87 13.03
CA HIS A 101 8.41 -4.64 13.71
C HIS A 101 9.58 -3.66 13.67
N VAL A 102 9.39 -2.56 12.95
CA VAL A 102 10.29 -1.41 13.03
C VAL A 102 9.69 -0.46 14.06
N ASP A 103 10.40 -0.31 15.18
CA ASP A 103 10.03 0.64 16.22
C ASP A 103 10.11 2.06 15.66
N LYS A 104 8.99 2.79 15.75
CA LYS A 104 8.97 4.20 15.33
C LYS A 104 9.83 5.03 16.27
N GLY A 105 10.68 5.87 15.68
CA GLY A 105 11.49 6.82 16.43
C GLY A 105 10.61 7.80 17.21
N LEU A 106 11.14 8.40 18.29
CA LEU A 106 10.38 9.36 19.11
C LEU A 106 9.80 10.51 18.26
N SER A 107 10.58 11.04 17.32
CA SER A 107 10.15 12.10 16.41
C SER A 107 8.96 11.71 15.53
N GLU A 108 8.93 10.47 15.03
CA GLU A 108 7.81 9.93 14.24
C GLU A 108 6.56 9.76 15.13
N LYS A 109 6.73 9.21 16.33
CA LYS A 109 5.66 9.07 17.33
C LYS A 109 5.04 10.44 17.64
N ILE A 110 5.87 11.46 17.88
CA ILE A 110 5.42 12.84 18.11
C ILE A 110 4.71 13.41 16.87
N ALA A 111 5.26 13.20 15.67
CA ALA A 111 4.67 13.69 14.42
C ALA A 111 3.27 13.09 14.20
N MET A 112 3.09 11.80 14.45
CA MET A 112 1.80 11.11 14.37
C MET A 112 0.78 11.66 15.38
N ILE A 113 1.18 11.87 16.63
CA ILE A 113 0.30 12.45 17.66
C ILE A 113 -0.10 13.89 17.30
N LYS A 114 0.85 14.71 16.83
CA LYS A 114 0.55 16.06 16.34
C LYS A 114 -0.38 16.06 15.13
N ALA A 115 -0.28 15.06 14.27
CA ALA A 115 -1.18 14.90 13.13
C ALA A 115 -2.62 14.66 13.59
N TYR A 116 -2.83 13.80 14.60
CA TYR A 116 -4.16 13.59 15.21
C TYR A 116 -4.75 14.88 15.76
N GLN A 117 -3.96 15.65 16.51
CA GLN A 117 -4.42 16.91 17.11
C GLN A 117 -4.87 17.97 16.08
N ARG A 118 -4.40 17.86 14.84
CA ARG A 118 -4.71 18.80 13.74
C ARG A 118 -5.75 18.27 12.76
N CYS A 119 -6.32 17.09 13.00
CA CYS A 119 -7.27 16.50 12.07
C CYS A 119 -8.51 17.37 11.92
N LYS A 120 -8.87 17.64 10.67
CA LYS A 120 -10.18 18.17 10.28
C LYS A 120 -10.97 17.02 9.69
N PHE A 121 -12.21 16.85 10.12
CA PHE A 121 -13.09 15.78 9.62
C PHE A 121 -14.31 16.37 8.92
N TYR A 122 -14.75 15.68 7.88
CA TYR A 122 -15.89 16.06 7.05
C TYR A 122 -16.71 14.81 6.76
N LYS A 123 -18.03 14.93 6.86
CA LYS A 123 -18.96 13.86 6.50
C LYS A 123 -19.53 14.15 5.11
N VAL A 124 -19.44 13.19 4.20
CA VAL A 124 -20.09 13.24 2.88
C VAL A 124 -20.89 11.96 2.71
N ALA A 125 -22.22 12.06 2.63
CA ALA A 125 -23.12 10.90 2.77
C ALA A 125 -22.73 10.07 4.02
N ASP A 126 -22.45 8.78 3.86
CA ASP A 126 -22.00 7.89 4.95
C ASP A 126 -20.48 7.72 5.04
N LEU A 127 -19.70 8.56 4.35
CA LEU A 127 -18.24 8.49 4.34
C LEU A 127 -17.62 9.54 5.25
N LEU A 128 -16.58 9.13 5.99
CA LEU A 128 -15.77 10.02 6.83
C LEU A 128 -14.48 10.43 6.12
N ILE A 129 -14.36 11.71 5.75
CA ILE A 129 -13.17 12.28 5.13
C ILE A 129 -12.34 12.97 6.22
N VAL A 130 -11.06 12.63 6.35
CA VAL A 130 -10.17 13.22 7.36
C VAL A 130 -8.96 13.83 6.68
N ALA A 131 -8.70 15.09 6.99
CA ALA A 131 -7.57 15.85 6.48
C ALA A 131 -6.65 16.30 7.62
N THR A 132 -5.33 16.28 7.40
CA THR A 132 -4.35 16.82 8.36
C THR A 132 -3.10 17.31 7.64
N TYR A 133 -2.26 18.04 8.37
CA TYR A 133 -0.96 18.51 7.90
C TYR A 133 0.17 18.01 8.80
N VAL A 134 1.23 17.51 8.16
CA VAL A 134 2.42 16.96 8.82
C VAL A 134 3.71 17.43 8.15
N SER A 135 4.78 17.49 8.93
CA SER A 135 6.11 17.82 8.42
C SER A 135 6.86 16.58 7.89
N THR A 136 6.57 15.39 8.40
CA THR A 136 7.20 14.12 8.03
C THR A 136 6.19 12.97 8.20
N SER A 137 6.56 11.75 7.79
CA SER A 137 5.79 10.52 8.02
C SER A 137 4.41 10.50 7.37
N GLN A 138 4.28 11.09 6.17
CA GLN A 138 2.98 11.31 5.52
C GLN A 138 2.21 10.00 5.27
N ALA A 139 2.89 8.97 4.76
CA ALA A 139 2.27 7.68 4.47
C ALA A 139 1.81 6.95 5.74
N ASP A 140 2.62 7.00 6.80
CA ASP A 140 2.28 6.44 8.11
C ASP A 140 1.06 7.12 8.71
N VAL A 141 1.00 8.45 8.63
CA VAL A 141 -0.12 9.23 9.13
C VAL A 141 -1.38 8.93 8.32
N ALA A 142 -1.29 8.86 6.99
CA ALA A 142 -2.45 8.51 6.15
C ALA A 142 -2.99 7.11 6.50
N ASN A 143 -2.12 6.12 6.66
CA ASN A 143 -2.50 4.77 7.09
C ASN A 143 -3.11 4.76 8.50
N MET A 144 -2.53 5.52 9.42
CA MET A 144 -3.03 5.70 10.78
C MET A 144 -4.46 6.25 10.77
N LEU A 145 -4.76 7.25 9.93
CA LEU A 145 -6.11 7.81 9.81
C LEU A 145 -7.12 6.80 9.25
N ILE A 146 -6.76 6.05 8.21
CA ILE A 146 -7.61 4.96 7.70
C ILE A 146 -7.89 3.91 8.79
N ASN A 147 -6.84 3.49 9.51
CA ASN A 147 -6.99 2.52 10.61
C ASN A 147 -7.81 3.07 11.79
N SER A 148 -7.92 4.40 11.90
CA SER A 148 -8.76 5.07 12.91
C SER A 148 -10.21 5.23 12.47
N GLY A 149 -10.56 4.82 11.25
CA GLY A 149 -11.93 4.86 10.73
C GLY A 149 -12.20 5.92 9.65
N ALA A 150 -11.18 6.61 9.14
CA ALA A 150 -11.36 7.46 7.97
C ALA A 150 -11.66 6.59 6.72
N ASP A 151 -12.61 7.03 5.91
CA ASP A 151 -12.91 6.44 4.60
C ASP A 151 -12.02 7.05 3.50
N LEU A 152 -11.66 8.33 3.64
CA LEU A 152 -10.62 8.99 2.85
C LEU A 152 -9.72 9.78 3.78
N ALA A 153 -8.42 9.51 3.74
CA ALA A 153 -7.40 10.25 4.46
C ALA A 153 -6.62 11.14 3.49
N ILE A 154 -6.51 12.43 3.82
CA ILE A 154 -5.80 13.45 3.05
C ILE A 154 -4.71 14.05 3.93
N VAL A 155 -3.45 13.84 3.58
CA VAL A 155 -2.31 14.32 4.38
C VAL A 155 -1.49 15.30 3.57
N PHE A 156 -1.51 16.57 3.98
CA PHE A 156 -0.69 17.62 3.39
C PHE A 156 0.69 17.66 4.05
N SER A 157 1.73 17.98 3.27
CA SER A 157 3.08 18.25 3.77
C SER A 157 3.80 19.24 2.86
N ARG A 158 4.68 20.06 3.42
CA ARG A 158 5.46 21.02 2.63
C ARG A 158 6.54 20.28 1.86
N GLU A 159 6.78 20.71 0.64
CA GLU A 159 7.84 20.23 -0.23
C GLU A 159 8.76 21.41 -0.59
N LYS A 160 9.94 21.12 -1.13
CA LYS A 160 10.87 22.18 -1.57
C LYS A 160 10.24 23.03 -2.69
N ASN A 161 10.74 24.27 -2.83
CA ASN A 161 10.36 25.21 -3.90
C ASN A 161 8.87 25.57 -3.88
N GLU A 162 8.32 25.89 -2.70
CA GLU A 162 6.95 26.39 -2.54
C GLU A 162 5.89 25.41 -3.07
N LYS A 163 6.19 24.10 -3.00
CA LYS A 163 5.29 23.03 -3.42
C LYS A 163 4.64 22.34 -2.24
N THR A 164 3.50 21.70 -2.50
CA THR A 164 2.78 20.89 -1.52
C THR A 164 2.76 19.45 -1.98
N ARG A 165 3.18 18.54 -1.11
CA ARG A 165 2.95 17.10 -1.28
C ARG A 165 1.67 16.71 -0.55
N ILE A 166 0.79 15.98 -1.24
CA ILE A 166 -0.45 15.44 -0.70
C ILE A 166 -0.41 13.92 -0.83
N ILE A 167 -0.62 13.23 0.28
CA ILE A 167 -0.81 11.77 0.32
C ILE A 167 -2.28 11.47 0.56
N LEU A 168 -2.82 10.58 -0.27
CA LEU A 168 -4.20 10.13 -0.24
C LEU A 168 -4.23 8.63 0.07
N ARG A 169 -5.13 8.23 0.96
CA ARG A 169 -5.47 6.83 1.20
C ARG A 169 -6.99 6.71 1.27
N SER A 170 -7.54 5.63 0.74
CA SER A 170 -8.97 5.33 0.85
C SER A 170 -9.22 3.97 1.50
N SER A 171 -10.36 3.85 2.17
CA SER A 171 -10.89 2.56 2.60
C SER A 171 -11.50 1.81 1.41
N GLU A 172 -11.74 0.52 1.59
CA GLU A 172 -12.50 -0.29 0.63
C GLU A 172 -13.92 0.24 0.46
N LYS A 173 -14.57 0.60 1.57
CA LYS A 173 -15.90 1.24 1.59
C LYS A 173 -15.94 2.52 0.75
N PHE A 174 -14.92 3.37 0.83
CA PHE A 174 -14.84 4.56 -0.03
C PHE A 174 -14.81 4.17 -1.50
N TYR A 175 -13.97 3.20 -1.88
CA TYR A 175 -13.86 2.75 -3.26
C TYR A 175 -15.18 2.13 -3.77
N GLU A 176 -15.83 1.30 -2.97
CA GLU A 176 -17.12 0.68 -3.30
C GLU A 176 -18.23 1.71 -3.48
N ALA A 177 -18.30 2.71 -2.59
CA ALA A 177 -19.32 3.76 -2.66
C ALA A 177 -19.11 4.73 -3.83
N THR A 178 -17.87 4.96 -4.25
CA THR A 178 -17.52 6.05 -5.19
C THR A 178 -17.06 5.56 -6.56
N GLY A 179 -16.58 4.32 -6.66
CA GLY A 179 -15.87 3.79 -7.82
C GLY A 179 -14.56 4.52 -8.15
N LEU A 180 -14.03 5.36 -7.24
CA LEU A 180 -12.85 6.18 -7.45
C LEU A 180 -11.57 5.43 -7.04
N ASP A 181 -10.88 4.88 -8.04
CA ASP A 181 -9.49 4.44 -7.92
C ASP A 181 -8.58 5.64 -7.68
N MET A 182 -7.73 5.61 -6.63
CA MET A 182 -6.87 6.76 -6.30
C MET A 182 -5.90 7.10 -7.44
N GLY A 183 -5.22 6.10 -8.01
CA GLY A 183 -4.18 6.29 -9.04
C GLY A 183 -4.73 6.47 -10.45
N GLY A 184 -5.72 5.68 -10.83
CA GLY A 184 -6.29 5.63 -12.18
C GLY A 184 -7.41 6.64 -12.43
N LYS A 185 -8.04 7.20 -11.39
CA LYS A 185 -9.15 8.16 -11.54
C LYS A 185 -8.95 9.44 -10.75
N LEU A 186 -8.80 9.36 -9.42
CA LEU A 186 -8.82 10.55 -8.56
C LEU A 186 -7.59 11.44 -8.80
N ILE A 187 -6.37 10.89 -8.78
CA ILE A 187 -5.16 11.68 -9.03
C ILE A 187 -5.19 12.33 -10.43
N PRO A 188 -5.49 11.60 -11.54
CA PRO A 188 -5.63 12.23 -12.85
C PRO A 188 -6.67 13.37 -12.88
N MET A 189 -7.77 13.23 -12.13
CA MET A 189 -8.76 14.30 -11.98
C MET A 189 -8.18 15.51 -11.26
N LEU A 190 -7.46 15.31 -10.16
CA LEU A 190 -6.84 16.39 -9.39
C LEU A 190 -5.74 17.10 -10.19
N LEU A 191 -4.90 16.36 -10.92
CA LEU A 191 -3.81 16.93 -11.73
C LEU A 191 -4.32 17.78 -12.91
N ARG A 192 -5.53 17.51 -13.42
CA ARG A 192 -6.16 18.38 -14.44
C ARG A 192 -6.57 19.75 -13.90
N VAL A 193 -6.75 19.87 -12.58
CA VAL A 193 -7.26 21.08 -11.92
C VAL A 193 -6.13 21.86 -11.24
N PHE A 194 -5.24 21.14 -10.56
CA PHE A 194 -4.19 21.74 -9.73
C PHE A 194 -2.80 21.70 -10.37
N GLU A 195 -2.69 21.11 -11.57
CA GLU A 195 -1.40 20.83 -12.22
C GLU A 195 -0.48 19.97 -11.33
N GLY A 196 0.78 19.81 -11.76
CA GLY A 196 1.79 19.06 -11.01
C GLY A 196 1.96 17.61 -11.44
N GLU A 197 2.45 16.78 -10.53
CA GLU A 197 2.80 15.38 -10.79
C GLU A 197 2.29 14.46 -9.69
N GLY A 198 1.97 13.22 -10.04
CA GLY A 198 1.46 12.26 -9.07
C GLY A 198 1.11 10.90 -9.69
N GLY A 199 0.83 9.94 -8.81
CA GLY A 199 0.49 8.58 -9.19
C GLY A 199 0.08 7.75 -7.97
N GLY A 200 -0.36 6.52 -8.23
CA GLY A 200 -0.85 5.66 -7.17
C GLY A 200 -1.41 4.33 -7.66
N HIS A 201 -1.99 3.61 -6.71
CA HIS A 201 -2.77 2.39 -6.91
C HIS A 201 -4.20 2.62 -6.40
N THR A 202 -5.05 1.60 -6.45
CA THR A 202 -6.48 1.71 -6.13
C THR A 202 -6.81 2.40 -4.81
N TYR A 203 -6.08 2.10 -3.74
CA TYR A 203 -6.35 2.63 -2.40
C TYR A 203 -5.33 3.66 -1.90
N ALA A 204 -4.36 4.04 -2.73
CA ALA A 204 -3.23 4.85 -2.29
C ALA A 204 -2.71 5.73 -3.41
N GLY A 205 -2.58 7.02 -3.14
CA GLY A 205 -2.08 7.98 -4.10
C GLY A 205 -1.18 9.02 -3.46
N GLY A 206 -0.29 9.61 -4.26
CA GLY A 206 0.47 10.79 -3.89
C GLY A 206 0.55 11.76 -5.05
N LEU A 207 0.53 13.06 -4.74
CA LEU A 207 0.72 14.13 -5.71
C LEU A 207 1.56 15.26 -5.12
N ILE A 208 2.23 16.00 -6.00
CA ILE A 208 2.98 17.22 -5.71
C ILE A 208 2.38 18.33 -6.56
N ILE A 209 1.85 19.35 -5.88
CA ILE A 209 1.22 20.52 -6.49
C ILE A 209 2.17 21.72 -6.37
N PRO A 210 2.35 22.53 -7.43
CA PRO A 210 3.22 23.71 -7.42
C PRO A 210 2.58 24.92 -6.71
N MET A 211 2.08 24.71 -5.49
CA MET A 211 1.50 25.74 -4.63
C MET A 211 1.82 25.46 -3.16
N GLU A 212 1.97 26.53 -2.36
CA GLU A 212 2.11 26.42 -0.90
C GLU A 212 0.83 25.95 -0.22
N ILE A 213 0.98 25.29 0.94
CA ILE A 213 -0.12 24.63 1.68
C ILE A 213 -1.22 25.62 2.03
N GLU A 214 -0.82 26.79 2.47
CA GLU A 214 -1.69 27.90 2.89
C GLU A 214 -2.65 28.30 1.76
N ASN A 215 -2.22 28.13 0.50
CA ASN A 215 -2.99 28.50 -0.69
C ASN A 215 -3.81 27.33 -1.26
N ILE A 216 -3.38 26.08 -1.03
CA ILE A 216 -4.00 24.89 -1.65
C ILE A 216 -4.94 24.13 -0.73
N GLU A 217 -4.73 24.11 0.59
CA GLU A 217 -5.47 23.23 1.50
C GLU A 217 -6.99 23.43 1.39
N HIS A 218 -7.46 24.68 1.49
CA HIS A 218 -8.89 24.98 1.44
C HIS A 218 -9.50 24.70 0.06
N LEU A 219 -8.79 25.06 -1.00
CA LEU A 219 -9.24 24.86 -2.38
C LEU A 219 -9.33 23.36 -2.72
N PHE A 220 -8.31 22.59 -2.32
CA PHE A 220 -8.25 21.14 -2.51
C PHE A 220 -9.38 20.41 -1.78
N LEU A 221 -9.60 20.74 -0.50
CA LEU A 221 -10.68 20.15 0.28
C LEU A 221 -12.05 20.51 -0.30
N THR A 222 -12.27 21.78 -0.65
CA THR A 222 -13.54 22.23 -1.25
C THR A 222 -13.82 21.49 -2.55
N PHE A 223 -12.82 21.34 -3.42
CA PHE A 223 -12.95 20.62 -4.67
C PHE A 223 -13.33 19.15 -4.44
N ILE A 224 -12.61 18.43 -3.57
CA ILE A 224 -12.91 17.02 -3.27
C ILE A 224 -14.30 16.88 -2.67
N LEU A 225 -14.62 17.64 -1.63
CA LEU A 225 -15.90 17.53 -0.91
C LEU A 225 -17.08 17.85 -1.83
N THR A 226 -16.97 18.84 -2.71
CA THR A 226 -18.02 19.19 -3.67
C THR A 226 -18.23 18.09 -4.70
N ASN A 227 -17.16 17.54 -5.27
CA ASN A 227 -17.27 16.46 -6.25
C ASN A 227 -17.83 15.17 -5.63
N LEU A 228 -17.38 14.81 -4.42
CA LEU A 228 -17.91 13.66 -3.70
C LEU A 228 -19.39 13.84 -3.36
N SER A 229 -19.79 15.04 -2.92
CA SER A 229 -21.19 15.32 -2.58
C SER A 229 -22.10 15.20 -3.81
N ARG A 230 -21.67 15.69 -4.98
CA ARG A 230 -22.42 15.58 -6.24
C ARG A 230 -22.53 14.16 -6.77
N MET A 231 -21.55 13.33 -6.48
CA MET A 231 -21.49 11.96 -6.98
C MET A 231 -22.31 11.00 -6.09
N LEU A 232 -22.45 11.33 -4.81
CA LEU A 232 -23.17 10.52 -3.81
C LEU A 232 -24.57 11.04 -3.47
N SER A 233 -24.99 12.15 -4.10
CA SER A 233 -26.37 12.66 -4.09
C SER A 233 -27.21 11.99 -5.17
#